data_AF-A0A1M3H9V5-F1
#
_entry.id   AF-A0A1M3H9V5-F1
#
_cell.length_a   1.000
_cell.length_b   1.000
_cell.length_c   1.000
_cell.angle_alpha   90.00
_cell.angle_beta   90.00
_cell.angle_gamma   90.00
#
_symmetry.space_group_name_H-M   'P 1'
#
loop_
_entity.id
_entity.type
_entity.pdbx_description
1 polymer ?
#
loop_
_entity_poly.entity_id
_entity_poly.type
_entity_poly.pdbx_seq_one_letter_code
_entity_poly.pdbx_strand_id
1 'polypeptide(L)'
;MAGLSDKALKGQYAENKYRYNKGSELQNKEFSDGSGLEEYDFGAREYDLQIGRIQQLDPSASTFVGITPYSYAANNPVLLTDPNGKD
;
A
#
# COMPACT_ATOMS: atom_id res chain seq x y z
N MET A 1 12.15 21.23 14.56
CA MET A 1 11.38 20.54 15.62
C MET A 1 11.53 19.05 15.41
N ALA A 2 12.22 18.34 16.31
CA ALA A 2 12.16 16.89 16.34
C ALA A 2 10.79 16.52 16.93
N GLY A 3 9.80 16.27 16.07
CA GLY A 3 8.46 15.86 16.50
C GLY A 3 8.52 14.52 17.22
N LEU A 4 7.46 14.21 17.98
CA LEU A 4 7.20 12.89 18.55
C LEU A 4 7.00 11.87 17.41
N SER A 5 8.10 11.44 16.79
CA SER A 5 8.10 10.37 15.82
C SER A 5 8.22 9.05 16.56
N ASP A 6 7.47 8.07 16.09
CA ASP A 6 7.65 6.64 16.33
C ASP A 6 9.11 6.17 16.19
N LYS A 7 9.95 6.86 15.40
CA LYS A 7 11.39 6.59 15.28
C LYS A 7 12.22 7.14 16.44
N ALA A 8 11.73 8.15 17.16
CA ALA A 8 12.41 8.76 18.32
C ALA A 8 12.12 8.01 19.63
N LEU A 9 10.98 7.33 19.72
CA LEU A 9 10.49 6.60 20.90
C LEU A 9 10.93 5.12 20.95
N LYS A 10 11.99 4.73 20.20
CA LYS A 10 12.54 3.36 19.99
C LYS A 10 12.95 2.55 21.24
N GLY A 11 12.38 2.83 22.41
CA GLY A 11 12.62 2.14 23.66
C GLY A 11 12.32 0.64 23.58
N GLN A 12 11.08 0.22 23.30
CA GLN A 12 10.68 -1.21 23.36
C GLN A 12 9.33 -1.52 22.67
N TYR A 13 9.13 -1.23 21.37
CA TYR A 13 7.91 -1.70 20.67
C TYR A 13 8.19 -2.12 19.23
N ALA A 14 7.40 -3.08 18.74
CA ALA A 14 7.43 -3.54 17.37
C ALA A 14 7.02 -2.41 16.40
N GLU A 15 7.68 -2.35 15.25
CA GLU A 15 7.36 -1.37 14.20
C GLU A 15 5.92 -1.59 13.71
N ASN A 16 5.08 -0.55 13.76
CA ASN A 16 3.76 -0.62 13.14
C ASN A 16 3.91 -0.55 11.61
N LYS A 17 3.61 -1.64 10.91
CA LYS A 17 3.58 -1.72 9.45
C LYS A 17 2.20 -1.48 8.83
N TYR A 18 1.14 -1.48 9.64
CA TYR A 18 -0.24 -1.40 9.18
C TYR A 18 -0.74 0.05 9.19
N ARG A 19 -0.27 0.84 8.22
CA ARG A 19 -0.46 2.31 8.22
C ARG A 19 -1.42 2.84 7.15
N TYR A 20 -1.76 2.04 6.14
CA TYR A 20 -2.53 2.48 4.99
C TYR A 20 -3.78 1.62 4.79
N ASN A 21 -4.79 2.18 4.11
CA ASN A 21 -5.95 1.44 3.57
C ASN A 21 -6.54 0.38 4.53
N LYS A 22 -7.03 0.81 5.70
CA LYS A 22 -7.61 -0.04 6.76
C LYS A 22 -6.68 -1.14 7.31
N GLY A 23 -5.37 -0.94 7.24
CA GLY A 23 -4.39 -1.83 7.85
C GLY A 23 -3.71 -2.76 6.84
N SER A 24 -3.48 -2.30 5.62
CA SER A 24 -2.55 -2.93 4.69
C SER A 24 -1.12 -2.91 5.25
N GLU A 25 -0.38 -4.00 5.06
CA GLU A 25 0.98 -4.14 5.55
C GLU A 25 1.98 -3.45 4.63
N LEU A 26 2.86 -2.62 5.18
CA LEU A 26 4.02 -2.10 4.47
C LEU A 26 5.07 -3.20 4.29
N GLN A 27 5.40 -3.50 3.03
CA GLN A 27 6.51 -4.37 2.66
C GLN A 27 7.81 -3.58 2.58
N ASN A 28 8.63 -3.73 3.62
CA ASN A 28 9.93 -3.07 3.73
C ASN A 28 11.00 -4.01 4.31
N LYS A 29 12.25 -3.77 3.92
CA LYS A 29 13.45 -4.48 4.42
C LYS A 29 13.50 -5.98 4.09
N GLU A 30 12.90 -6.39 2.98
CA GLU A 30 12.88 -7.79 2.52
C GLU A 30 14.16 -8.19 1.80
N PHE A 31 14.87 -7.23 1.22
CA PHE A 31 16.11 -7.47 0.51
C PHE A 31 17.27 -7.65 1.49
N SER A 32 18.30 -8.38 1.07
CA SER A 32 19.46 -8.73 1.89
C SER A 32 20.26 -7.51 2.39
N ASP A 33 20.12 -6.36 1.73
CA ASP A 33 20.74 -5.10 2.11
C ASP A 33 19.89 -4.27 3.11
N GLY A 34 18.73 -4.79 3.50
CA GLY A 34 17.78 -4.12 4.39
C GLY A 34 16.90 -3.09 3.68
N SER A 35 16.90 -3.02 2.35
CA SER A 35 15.91 -2.28 1.57
C SER A 35 14.70 -3.17 1.20
N GLY A 36 13.65 -2.58 0.63
CA GLY A 36 12.49 -3.30 0.14
C GLY A 36 11.77 -2.49 -0.94
N LEU A 37 10.61 -2.98 -1.38
CA LEU A 37 9.79 -2.29 -2.38
C LEU A 37 9.11 -1.04 -1.83
N GLU A 38 8.90 -0.97 -0.50
CA GLU A 38 8.18 0.12 0.17
C GLU A 38 6.73 0.27 -0.34
N GLU A 39 6.16 -0.85 -0.80
CA GLU A 39 4.79 -0.98 -1.28
C GLU A 39 3.88 -1.51 -0.16
N TYR A 40 2.56 -1.33 -0.33
CA TYR A 40 1.58 -1.86 0.61
C TYR A 40 0.88 -3.09 0.04
N ASP A 41 0.85 -4.15 0.84
CA ASP A 41 0.13 -5.38 0.51
C ASP A 41 -1.36 -5.23 0.83
N PHE A 42 -2.21 -5.22 -0.20
CA PHE A 42 -3.67 -5.17 -0.07
C PHE A 42 -4.29 -6.57 -0.07
N GLY A 43 -3.48 -7.62 -0.04
CA GLY A 43 -3.86 -9.03 0.01
C GLY A 43 -3.96 -9.66 -1.37
N ALA A 44 -4.63 -9.00 -2.33
CA ALA A 44 -4.73 -9.50 -3.70
C ALA A 44 -3.75 -8.84 -4.67
N ARG A 45 -3.31 -7.62 -4.36
CA ARG A 45 -2.39 -6.81 -5.16
C ARG A 45 -1.51 -5.95 -4.24
N GLU A 46 -0.36 -5.55 -4.73
CA GLU A 46 0.58 -4.62 -4.10
C GLU A 46 0.38 -3.23 -4.68
N TYR A 47 0.34 -2.24 -3.79
CA TYR A 47 0.10 -0.85 -4.13
C TYR A 47 1.34 0.00 -3.89
N ASP A 48 1.79 0.67 -4.95
CA ASP A 48 2.84 1.66 -4.91
C ASP A 48 2.24 3.06 -4.70
N LEU A 49 2.48 3.63 -3.51
CA LEU A 49 2.06 4.97 -3.13
C LEU A 49 2.78 6.08 -3.91
N GLN A 50 4.00 5.84 -4.38
CA GLN A 50 4.81 6.85 -5.06
C GLN A 50 4.18 7.22 -6.41
N ILE A 51 3.68 6.22 -7.13
CA ILE A 51 3.03 6.39 -8.43
C ILE A 51 1.49 6.32 -8.35
N GLY A 52 0.94 5.86 -7.22
CA GLY A 52 -0.50 5.69 -7.04
C GLY A 52 -1.10 4.61 -7.93
N ARG A 53 -0.36 3.52 -8.15
CA ARG A 53 -0.73 2.42 -9.05
C ARG A 53 -0.57 1.08 -8.37
N ILE A 54 -1.22 0.10 -8.97
CA ILE A 54 -1.14 -1.30 -8.57
C ILE A 54 -0.21 -2.01 -9.55
N GLN A 55 0.68 -2.88 -9.04
CA GLN A 55 1.67 -3.57 -9.88
C GLN A 55 1.05 -4.76 -10.63
N GLN A 56 0.06 -5.42 -10.03
CA GLN A 56 -0.58 -6.60 -10.56
C GLN A 56 -1.86 -6.27 -11.34
N LEU A 57 -2.21 -7.15 -12.28
CA LEU A 57 -3.46 -7.08 -13.01
C LEU A 57 -4.65 -7.29 -12.06
N ASP A 58 -5.64 -6.42 -12.11
CA ASP A 58 -6.90 -6.59 -11.37
C ASP A 58 -7.62 -7.90 -11.75
N PRO A 59 -7.89 -8.81 -10.80
CA PRO A 59 -8.75 -9.98 -11.05
C PRO A 59 -10.15 -9.61 -11.55
N SER A 60 -10.66 -8.45 -11.16
CA SER A 60 -11.98 -7.90 -11.51
C SER A 60 -11.93 -6.96 -12.72
N ALA A 61 -10.79 -6.85 -13.42
CA ALA A 61 -10.59 -5.93 -14.55
C ALA A 61 -11.70 -6.01 -15.62
N SER A 62 -12.23 -7.21 -15.87
CA SER A 62 -13.29 -7.44 -16.86
C SER A 62 -14.63 -6.80 -16.50
N THR A 63 -14.85 -6.49 -15.22
CA THR A 63 -16.08 -5.85 -14.72
C THR A 63 -16.04 -4.33 -14.92
N PHE A 64 -14.84 -3.75 -14.99
CA PHE A 64 -14.63 -2.30 -15.08
C PHE A 64 -14.23 -1.88 -16.49
N VAL A 65 -15.24 -1.65 -17.33
CA VAL A 65 -15.02 -1.17 -18.71
C VAL A 65 -14.49 0.27 -18.69
N GLY A 66 -13.36 0.50 -19.36
CA GLY A 66 -12.76 1.83 -19.51
C GLY A 66 -11.80 2.23 -18.38
N ILE A 67 -11.56 1.36 -17.41
CA ILE A 67 -10.54 1.54 -16.37
C ILE A 67 -9.36 0.61 -16.68
N THR A 68 -8.14 1.11 -16.57
CA THR A 68 -6.94 0.28 -16.70
C THR A 68 -6.86 -0.71 -15.54
N PRO A 69 -6.47 -1.97 -15.77
CA PRO A 69 -6.37 -2.99 -14.71
C PRO A 69 -5.30 -2.66 -13.64
N TYR A 70 -4.52 -1.59 -13.83
CA TYR A 70 -3.51 -1.08 -12.90
C TYR A 70 -3.97 0.18 -12.15
N SER A 71 -5.24 0.56 -12.29
CA SER A 71 -5.80 1.73 -11.61
C SER A 71 -6.07 1.42 -10.14
N TYR A 72 -5.73 2.34 -9.25
CA TYR A 72 -6.19 2.32 -7.87
C TYR A 72 -7.39 3.26 -7.70
N ALA A 73 -8.44 2.79 -7.02
CA ALA A 73 -9.58 3.61 -6.59
C ALA A 73 -10.21 4.45 -7.72
N ALA A 74 -10.24 3.93 -8.96
CA ALA A 74 -10.67 4.65 -10.17
C ALA A 74 -10.06 6.06 -10.35
N ASN A 75 -8.81 6.25 -9.92
CA ASN A 75 -8.10 7.55 -9.84
C ASN A 75 -8.77 8.59 -8.91
N ASN A 76 -9.61 8.16 -7.96
CA ASN A 76 -10.21 9.00 -6.94
C ASN A 76 -9.96 8.46 -5.51
N PRO A 77 -8.70 8.40 -5.06
CA PRO A 77 -8.33 7.84 -3.75
C PRO A 77 -8.74 8.71 -2.56
N VAL A 78 -9.29 9.91 -2.79
CA VAL A 78 -9.82 10.79 -1.74
C VAL A 78 -11.19 10.31 -1.27
N LEU A 79 -11.99 9.77 -2.18
CA LEU A 79 -13.35 9.30 -1.90
C LEU A 79 -13.45 7.77 -1.84
N LEU A 80 -12.61 7.09 -2.64
CA LEU A 80 -12.66 5.64 -2.81
C LEU A 80 -11.45 4.99 -2.17
N THR A 81 -11.63 3.75 -1.74
CA THR A 81 -10.64 2.95 -1.03
C THR A 81 -10.92 1.50 -1.40
N ASP A 82 -9.88 0.71 -1.67
CA ASP A 82 -9.97 -0.70 -2.07
C ASP A 82 -9.39 -1.59 -0.94
N PRO A 83 -10.18 -2.01 0.05
CA PRO A 83 -9.65 -2.67 1.25
C PRO A 83 -9.08 -4.07 1.03
N ASN A 84 -9.36 -4.71 -0.10
CA ASN A 84 -9.02 -6.11 -0.37
C ASN A 84 -8.14 -6.29 -1.63
N GLY A 85 -7.82 -5.19 -2.32
CA GLY A 85 -7.00 -5.22 -3.52
C GLY A 85 -7.72 -5.81 -4.72
N LYS A 86 -9.06 -5.76 -4.83
CA LYS A 86 -9.81 -6.42 -5.93
C LYS A 86 -10.85 -5.53 -6.61
N ASP A 87 -10.92 -4.26 -6.22
CA ASP A 87 -11.95 -3.30 -6.64
C ASP A 87 -11.36 -2.05 -7.32
#